data_AF-A0A2C6KH41-F1
#
_entry.id   AF-A0A2C6KH41-F1
#
_cell.length_a   1.000
_cell.length_b   1.000
_cell.length_c   1.000
_cell.angle_alpha   90.00
_cell.angle_beta   90.00
_cell.angle_gamma   90.00
#
_symmetry.space_group_name_H-M   'P 1'
#
loop_
_entity.id
_entity.type
_entity.pdbx_description
1 polymer ?
#
loop_
_entity_poly.entity_id
_entity_poly.type
_entity_poly.pdbx_seq_one_letter_code
_entity_poly.pdbx_strand_id
1 'polypeptide(L)'
;MQQGDFPRSITEDKSLVLCNLMNAANYSFLGRPLQLYLQWSQKYMDELFLQGDRELELDFPITKNCDRNTASEAAVQLGLIDGWAVPIYSALSQILPKLNSTALAHLKRNRLHWVDEQQEDEKSKDKAGKSAPTKGFSKKPGSGEAVNGDMSKTQRSPSDGGGEGATGPELRVSAIKMADSVPD
;
A
#
# COMPACT_ATOMS: atom_id res chain seq x y z
N MET A 1 -7.17 -5.71 -32.61
CA MET A 1 -6.78 -4.31 -32.42
C MET A 1 -5.54 -4.07 -33.28
N GLN A 2 -5.56 -3.11 -34.20
CA GLN A 2 -4.37 -2.74 -34.98
C GLN A 2 -3.30 -2.20 -34.02
N GLN A 3 -2.11 -2.80 -34.01
CA GLN A 3 -0.92 -2.17 -33.44
C GLN A 3 -0.64 -0.92 -34.28
N GLY A 4 -0.95 0.26 -33.75
CA GLY A 4 -0.50 1.51 -34.35
C GLY A 4 1.03 1.54 -34.29
N ASP A 5 1.68 1.70 -35.43
CA ASP A 5 3.14 1.86 -35.47
C ASP A 5 3.50 3.17 -34.74
N PHE A 6 4.39 3.08 -33.76
CA PHE A 6 4.80 4.24 -32.98
C PHE A 6 5.51 5.25 -33.92
N PRO A 7 5.06 6.50 -34.03
CA PRO A 7 5.60 7.46 -34.99
C PRO A 7 7.04 7.87 -34.62
N ARG A 8 8.01 7.11 -35.14
CA ARG A 8 9.45 7.31 -34.89
C ARG A 8 10.02 8.63 -35.45
N SER A 9 9.22 9.45 -36.12
CA SER A 9 9.65 10.72 -36.73
C SER A 9 9.42 11.93 -35.82
N ILE A 10 8.56 11.85 -34.82
CA ILE A 10 8.20 12.97 -33.94
C ILE A 10 9.18 13.03 -32.76
N THR A 11 9.82 14.18 -32.54
CA THR A 11 10.88 14.34 -31.53
C THR A 11 10.31 14.34 -30.10
N GLU A 12 9.13 14.91 -29.93
CA GLU A 12 8.40 14.97 -28.67
C GLU A 12 8.01 13.55 -28.21
N ASP A 13 7.53 12.73 -29.13
CA ASP A 13 7.18 11.32 -28.86
C ASP A 13 8.42 10.51 -28.44
N LYS A 14 9.57 10.74 -29.08
CA LYS A 14 10.84 10.12 -28.66
C LYS A 14 11.22 10.53 -27.24
N SER A 15 11.08 11.81 -26.92
CA SER A 15 11.40 12.35 -25.60
C SER A 15 10.50 11.72 -24.54
N LEU A 16 9.21 11.58 -24.82
CA LEU A 16 8.25 10.91 -23.95
C LEU A 16 8.60 9.43 -23.72
N VAL A 17 9.01 8.70 -24.76
CA VAL A 17 9.47 7.31 -24.62
C VAL A 17 10.75 7.23 -23.79
N LEU A 18 11.71 8.13 -24.00
CA LEU A 18 12.94 8.18 -23.20
C LEU A 18 12.66 8.46 -21.73
N CYS A 19 11.76 9.40 -21.41
CA CYS A 19 11.32 9.66 -20.05
C CYS A 19 10.67 8.42 -19.42
N ASN A 20 9.82 7.72 -20.16
CA ASN A 20 9.22 6.47 -19.68
C ASN A 20 10.24 5.35 -19.46
N LEU A 21 11.25 5.24 -20.34
CA LEU A 21 12.34 4.28 -20.16
C LEU A 21 13.21 4.61 -18.94
N MET A 22 13.44 5.89 -18.65
CA MET A 22 14.12 6.33 -17.44
C MET A 22 13.32 5.95 -16.18
N ASN A 23 12.01 6.19 -16.19
CA ASN A 23 11.12 5.77 -15.12
C ASN A 23 11.11 4.25 -14.95
N ALA A 24 11.08 3.49 -16.04
CA ALA A 24 11.16 2.04 -16.00
C ALA A 24 12.49 1.54 -15.39
N ALA A 25 13.60 2.22 -15.70
CA ALA A 25 14.91 1.91 -15.12
C ALA A 25 14.91 2.13 -13.60
N ASN A 26 14.34 3.26 -13.13
CA ASN A 26 14.19 3.57 -11.71
C ASN A 26 13.43 2.48 -10.94
N TYR A 27 12.34 1.98 -11.52
CA TYR A 27 11.50 0.93 -10.92
C TYR A 27 11.88 -0.50 -11.37
N SER A 28 13.04 -0.69 -11.99
CA SER A 28 13.38 -1.96 -12.64
C SER A 28 13.56 -3.13 -11.67
N PHE A 29 13.86 -2.85 -10.41
CA PHE A 29 13.98 -3.88 -9.37
C PHE A 29 12.67 -4.65 -9.16
N LEU A 30 11.52 -3.97 -9.31
CA LEU A 30 10.18 -4.56 -9.17
C LEU A 30 9.90 -5.65 -10.21
N GLY A 31 10.52 -5.54 -11.40
CA GLY A 31 10.39 -6.49 -12.51
C GLY A 31 11.50 -7.55 -12.59
N ARG A 32 12.28 -7.74 -11.51
CA ARG A 32 13.31 -8.79 -11.44
C ARG A 32 12.72 -10.13 -11.01
N PRO A 33 13.40 -11.26 -11.29
CA PRO A 33 13.02 -12.56 -10.75
C PRO A 33 12.86 -12.49 -9.22
N LEU A 34 11.86 -13.21 -8.69
CA LEU A 34 11.41 -13.12 -7.30
C LEU A 34 12.55 -13.07 -6.27
N GLN A 35 13.53 -13.97 -6.37
CA GLN A 35 14.65 -14.02 -5.42
C GLN A 35 15.47 -12.72 -5.36
N LEU A 36 15.75 -12.11 -6.51
CA LEU A 36 16.47 -10.84 -6.56
C LEU A 36 15.56 -9.69 -6.14
N TYR A 37 14.30 -9.72 -6.57
CA TYR A 37 13.31 -8.72 -6.19
C TYR A 37 13.18 -8.62 -4.66
N LEU A 38 13.07 -9.74 -3.94
CA LEU A 38 12.94 -9.76 -2.48
C LEU A 38 14.17 -9.16 -1.76
N GLN A 39 15.37 -9.34 -2.31
CA GLN A 39 16.56 -8.70 -1.76
C GLN A 39 16.50 -7.17 -1.89
N TRP A 40 15.92 -6.67 -2.98
CA TRP A 40 15.73 -5.24 -3.19
C TRP A 40 14.54 -4.68 -2.42
N SER A 41 13.44 -5.43 -2.28
CA SER A 41 12.29 -5.00 -1.46
C SER A 41 12.71 -4.82 -0.01
N GLN A 42 13.48 -5.75 0.55
CA GLN A 42 13.99 -5.63 1.91
C GLN A 42 14.85 -4.37 2.07
N LYS A 43 15.80 -4.13 1.16
CA LYS A 43 16.66 -2.93 1.20
C LYS A 43 15.84 -1.63 1.11
N TYR A 44 14.81 -1.63 0.28
CA TYR A 44 13.90 -0.50 0.15
C TYR A 44 13.14 -0.24 1.46
N MET A 45 12.63 -1.29 2.11
CA MET A 45 11.96 -1.16 3.41
C MET A 45 12.93 -0.71 4.51
N ASP A 46 14.14 -1.25 4.55
CA ASP A 46 15.18 -0.86 5.52
C ASP A 46 15.47 0.65 5.42
N GLU A 47 15.53 1.20 4.21
CA GLU A 47 15.73 2.63 3.98
C GLU A 47 14.55 3.47 4.45
N LEU A 48 13.30 3.06 4.16
CA LEU A 48 12.11 3.74 4.66
C LEU A 48 12.06 3.76 6.19
N PHE A 49 12.39 2.64 6.83
CA PHE A 49 12.40 2.56 8.28
C PHE A 49 13.51 3.39 8.91
N LEU A 50 14.68 3.46 8.27
CA LEU A 50 15.74 4.36 8.70
C LEU A 50 15.29 5.83 8.60
N GLN A 51 14.54 6.19 7.56
CA GLN A 51 13.96 7.53 7.47
C GLN A 51 12.97 7.78 8.61
N GLY A 52 12.07 6.85 8.89
CA GLY A 52 11.07 7.01 9.96
C GLY A 52 11.70 7.14 11.35
N ASP A 53 12.76 6.37 11.62
CA ASP A 53 13.53 6.50 12.86
C ASP A 53 14.16 7.90 12.98
N ARG A 54 14.71 8.43 11.88
CA ARG A 54 15.29 9.78 11.84
C ARG A 54 14.25 10.88 12.02
N GLU A 55 13.07 10.71 11.42
CA GLU A 55 11.96 11.64 11.62
C GLU A 55 11.53 11.67 13.08
N LEU A 56 11.44 10.50 13.73
CA LEU A 56 11.15 10.40 15.16
C LEU A 56 12.24 11.03 16.04
N GLU A 57 13.52 10.78 15.75
CA GLU A 57 14.66 11.38 16.46
C GLU A 57 14.67 12.92 16.40
N LEU A 58 14.15 13.49 15.31
CA LEU A 58 14.12 14.93 15.06
C LEU A 58 12.79 15.58 15.43
N ASP A 59 11.89 14.86 16.11
CA ASP A 59 10.53 15.31 16.44
C ASP A 59 9.70 15.73 15.21
N PHE A 60 9.95 15.13 14.05
CA PHE A 60 9.12 15.28 12.86
C PHE A 60 7.99 14.24 12.81
N PRO A 61 6.84 14.59 12.20
CA PRO A 61 5.82 13.61 11.89
C PRO A 61 6.41 12.50 11.00
N ILE A 62 6.23 11.25 11.41
CA ILE A 62 6.73 10.11 10.63
C ILE A 62 5.96 10.03 9.31
N THR A 63 6.71 9.96 8.21
CA THR A 63 6.18 9.82 6.87
C THR A 63 5.45 8.50 6.71
N LYS A 64 4.38 8.50 5.92
CA LYS A 64 3.60 7.30 5.62
C LYS A 64 4.51 6.14 5.17
N ASN A 65 4.26 4.95 5.71
CA ASN A 65 5.03 3.72 5.45
C ASN A 65 6.47 3.70 5.99
N CYS A 66 6.93 4.77 6.66
CA CYS A 66 8.28 4.83 7.24
C CYS A 66 8.32 4.35 8.70
N ASP A 67 7.18 4.21 9.37
CA ASP A 67 7.11 3.64 10.71
C ASP A 67 7.16 2.09 10.66
N ARG A 68 8.30 1.52 11.10
CA ARG A 68 8.53 0.07 11.18
C ARG A 68 7.53 -0.69 12.07
N ASN A 69 6.82 -0.01 12.98
CA ASN A 69 5.86 -0.65 13.88
C ASN A 69 4.47 -0.80 13.26
N THR A 70 4.15 0.01 12.26
CA THR A 70 2.80 0.09 11.67
C THR A 70 2.77 -0.18 10.18
N ALA A 71 3.90 -0.02 9.47
CA ALA A 71 4.00 -0.29 8.05
C ALA A 71 3.81 -1.78 7.74
N SER A 72 3.07 -2.07 6.67
CA SER A 72 2.96 -3.41 6.08
C SER A 72 3.82 -3.45 4.82
N GLU A 73 4.86 -4.28 4.83
CA GLU A 73 5.72 -4.46 3.65
C GLU A 73 4.89 -4.91 2.44
N ALA A 74 4.01 -5.90 2.61
CA ALA A 74 3.12 -6.35 1.54
C ALA A 74 2.30 -5.20 0.94
N ALA A 75 1.69 -4.34 1.76
CA ALA A 75 0.90 -3.21 1.28
C ALA A 75 1.77 -2.17 0.52
N VAL A 76 2.99 -1.91 1.00
CA VAL A 76 3.93 -0.99 0.34
C VAL A 76 4.34 -1.54 -1.03
N GLN A 77 4.74 -2.81 -1.08
CA GLN A 77 5.20 -3.45 -2.30
C GLN A 77 4.09 -3.58 -3.34
N LEU A 78 2.88 -3.94 -2.93
CA LEU A 78 1.71 -3.94 -3.82
C LEU A 78 1.41 -2.53 -4.36
N GLY A 79 1.51 -1.51 -3.52
CA GLY A 79 1.35 -0.11 -3.93
C GLY A 79 2.38 0.33 -4.97
N LEU A 80 3.64 -0.10 -4.83
CA LEU A 80 4.69 0.19 -5.81
C LEU A 80 4.45 -0.54 -7.14
N ILE A 81 4.09 -1.81 -7.08
CA ILE A 81 3.85 -2.62 -8.28
C ILE A 81 2.65 -2.09 -9.05
N ASP A 82 1.50 -1.93 -8.38
CA ASP A 82 0.24 -1.55 -9.04
C ASP A 82 0.21 -0.05 -9.40
N GLY A 83 0.80 0.80 -8.57
CA GLY A 83 0.79 2.25 -8.76
C GLY A 83 1.81 2.75 -9.78
N TRP A 84 2.98 2.12 -9.88
CA TRP A 84 4.08 2.61 -10.70
C TRP A 84 4.53 1.61 -11.76
N ALA A 85 4.96 0.42 -11.34
CA ALA A 85 5.61 -0.50 -12.27
C ALA A 85 4.67 -1.02 -13.36
N VAL A 86 3.48 -1.50 -13.00
CA VAL A 86 2.52 -2.06 -13.97
C VAL A 86 2.12 -1.03 -15.02
N PRO A 87 1.73 0.22 -14.68
CA PRO A 87 1.43 1.25 -15.69
C PRO A 87 2.60 1.52 -16.65
N ILE A 88 3.81 1.73 -16.12
CA ILE A 88 5.00 2.06 -16.93
C ILE A 88 5.35 0.89 -17.87
N TYR A 89 5.47 -0.32 -17.34
CA TYR A 89 5.88 -1.48 -18.12
C TYR A 89 4.79 -1.94 -19.10
N SER A 90 3.51 -1.73 -18.81
CA SER A 90 2.40 -2.04 -19.74
C SER A 90 2.34 -1.05 -20.89
N ALA A 91 2.64 0.23 -20.66
CA ALA A 91 2.76 1.20 -21.74
C ALA A 91 3.95 0.87 -22.64
N LEU A 92 5.13 0.62 -22.04
CA LEU A 92 6.34 0.28 -22.79
C LEU A 92 6.24 -1.05 -23.54
N SER A 93 5.46 -2.04 -23.05
CA SER A 93 5.34 -3.34 -23.72
C SER A 93 4.59 -3.27 -25.06
N GLN A 94 3.84 -2.20 -25.32
CA GLN A 94 3.23 -1.95 -26.62
C GLN A 94 4.28 -1.62 -27.69
N ILE A 95 5.39 -0.98 -27.29
CA ILE A 95 6.51 -0.59 -28.16
C ILE A 95 7.64 -1.62 -28.12
N LEU A 96 7.83 -2.27 -26.97
CA LEU A 96 8.85 -3.28 -26.70
C LEU A 96 8.18 -4.59 -26.24
N PRO A 97 7.62 -5.40 -27.15
CA PRO A 97 6.83 -6.58 -26.79
C PRO A 97 7.54 -7.61 -25.92
N LYS A 98 8.88 -7.65 -25.95
CA LYS A 98 9.71 -8.52 -25.09
C LYS A 98 9.52 -8.25 -23.60
N LEU A 99 9.03 -7.07 -23.21
CA LEU A 99 8.72 -6.75 -21.80
C LEU A 99 7.55 -7.59 -21.25
N ASN A 100 6.66 -8.09 -22.12
CA ASN A 100 5.54 -8.94 -21.69
C ASN A 100 6.00 -10.27 -21.06
N SER A 101 6.97 -10.95 -21.69
CA SER A 101 7.50 -12.23 -21.22
C SER A 101 8.63 -12.10 -20.20
N THR A 102 9.07 -10.88 -19.89
CA THR A 102 10.17 -10.62 -18.95
C THR A 102 9.66 -9.83 -17.74
N ALA A 103 9.76 -8.50 -17.78
CA ALA A 103 9.42 -7.64 -16.64
C ALA A 103 7.96 -7.79 -16.20
N LEU A 104 6.98 -7.81 -17.11
CA LEU A 104 5.58 -7.94 -16.74
C LEU A 104 5.24 -9.32 -16.16
N ALA A 105 5.87 -10.39 -16.65
CA ALA A 105 5.72 -11.73 -16.08
C ALA A 105 6.27 -11.80 -14.65
N HIS A 106 7.43 -11.19 -14.39
CA HIS A 106 7.98 -11.08 -13.04
C HIS A 106 7.13 -10.20 -12.13
N LEU A 107 6.66 -9.05 -12.60
CA LEU A 107 5.77 -8.16 -11.85
C LEU A 107 4.52 -8.91 -11.38
N LYS A 108 3.88 -9.69 -12.26
CA LYS A 108 2.74 -10.54 -11.90
C LYS A 108 3.09 -11.55 -10.80
N ARG A 109 4.23 -12.23 -10.91
CA ARG A 109 4.70 -13.20 -9.91
C ARG A 109 5.01 -12.54 -8.57
N ASN A 110 5.73 -11.42 -8.59
CA ASN A 110 6.13 -10.67 -7.40
C ASN A 110 4.90 -10.10 -6.68
N ARG A 111 3.92 -9.60 -7.44
CA ARG A 111 2.63 -9.18 -6.91
C ARG A 111 1.87 -10.31 -6.22
N LEU A 112 1.80 -11.48 -6.86
CA LEU A 112 1.09 -12.64 -6.30
C LEU A 112 1.69 -13.05 -4.95
N HIS A 113 3.02 -13.07 -4.84
CA HIS A 113 3.70 -13.35 -3.58
C HIS A 113 3.22 -12.45 -2.43
N TRP A 114 3.14 -11.13 -2.63
CA TRP A 114 2.66 -10.23 -1.56
C TRP A 114 1.16 -10.30 -1.31
N VAL A 115 0.36 -10.64 -2.33
CA VAL A 115 -1.07 -10.91 -2.12
C VAL A 115 -1.24 -12.14 -1.22
N ASP A 116 -0.46 -13.19 -1.44
CA ASP A 116 -0.49 -14.41 -0.63
C ASP A 116 -0.04 -14.11 0.81
N GLU A 117 1.07 -13.39 0.99
CA GLU A 117 1.54 -12.99 2.33
C GLU A 117 0.52 -12.10 3.07
N GLN A 118 -0.08 -11.13 2.39
CA GLN A 118 -1.09 -10.25 3.00
C GLN A 118 -2.31 -11.06 3.50
N GLN A 119 -2.74 -12.07 2.75
CA GLN A 119 -3.84 -12.95 3.17
C GLN A 119 -3.46 -13.84 4.35
N GLU A 120 -2.21 -14.30 4.42
CA GLU A 120 -1.71 -15.11 5.54
C GLU A 120 -1.66 -14.30 6.84
N ASP A 121 -1.23 -13.04 6.76
CA ASP A 121 -1.24 -12.09 7.88
C ASP A 121 -2.66 -11.83 8.41
N GLU A 122 -3.62 -11.61 7.51
CA GLU A 122 -5.02 -11.39 7.87
C GLU A 122 -5.65 -12.63 8.56
N LYS A 123 -5.43 -13.82 7.99
CA LYS A 123 -5.91 -15.09 8.58
C LYS A 123 -5.32 -15.34 9.96
N SER A 124 -4.06 -14.93 10.19
CA SER A 124 -3.38 -15.08 11.48
C SER A 124 -3.97 -14.15 12.55
N LYS A 125 -4.31 -12.91 12.18
CA LYS A 125 -4.98 -11.95 13.07
C LYS A 125 -6.40 -12.41 13.46
N ASP A 126 -7.14 -12.99 12.51
CA ASP A 126 -8.50 -13.51 12.75
C ASP A 126 -8.53 -14.72 13.71
N LYS A 127 -7.49 -15.57 13.68
CA LYS A 127 -7.38 -16.71 14.59
C LYS A 127 -7.01 -16.28 16.01
N ALA A 128 -6.14 -15.27 16.16
CA ALA A 128 -5.78 -14.71 17.47
C ALA A 128 -6.97 -14.03 18.17
N GLY A 129 -7.90 -13.43 17.41
CA GLY A 129 -9.11 -12.81 17.95
C GLY A 129 -10.20 -13.79 18.44
N LYS A 130 -10.12 -15.09 18.11
CA LYS A 130 -11.16 -16.10 18.42
C LYS A 130 -10.85 -16.99 19.63
N SER A 131 -9.72 -16.80 20.32
CA SER A 131 -9.36 -17.56 21.52
C SER A 131 -9.55 -16.78 22.84
N ALA A 132 -10.81 -16.45 23.16
CA ALA A 132 -11.30 -16.28 24.54
C ALA A 132 -12.84 -16.28 24.54
N PRO A 133 -13.49 -17.24 25.22
CA PRO A 133 -14.06 -16.88 26.52
C PRO A 133 -13.83 -17.97 27.58
N THR A 134 -13.24 -17.56 28.70
CA THR A 134 -13.27 -18.29 29.98
C THR A 134 -14.71 -18.41 30.49
N LYS A 135 -15.15 -19.65 30.72
CA LYS A 135 -16.37 -19.96 31.48
C LYS A 135 -16.23 -19.47 32.93
N GLY A 136 -17.22 -18.70 33.41
CA GLY A 136 -17.39 -18.34 34.82
C GLY A 136 -18.88 -18.26 35.17
N PHE A 137 -19.28 -19.09 36.13
CA PHE A 137 -20.64 -19.41 36.58
C PHE A 137 -21.54 -18.23 37.01
N SER A 138 -22.87 -18.40 36.83
CA SER A 138 -23.95 -17.55 37.38
C SER A 138 -24.36 -17.92 38.82
N LYS A 139 -24.59 -16.92 39.68
CA LYS A 139 -25.73 -16.88 40.65
C LYS A 139 -25.97 -15.46 41.22
N LYS A 140 -27.23 -14.99 41.11
CA LYS A 140 -27.88 -13.79 41.73
C LYS A 140 -28.42 -14.12 43.16
N PRO A 141 -29.17 -13.24 43.87
CA PRO A 141 -29.03 -11.80 44.19
C PRO A 141 -29.18 -11.51 45.72
N GLY A 142 -28.94 -10.27 46.19
CA GLY A 142 -29.21 -9.85 47.57
C GLY A 142 -29.28 -8.32 47.73
N SER A 143 -30.29 -7.86 48.46
CA SER A 143 -30.83 -6.51 48.66
C SER A 143 -30.00 -5.56 49.55
N GLY A 144 -30.14 -4.24 49.35
CA GLY A 144 -29.74 -3.22 50.33
C GLY A 144 -29.79 -1.79 49.78
N GLU A 145 -30.46 -0.91 50.51
CA GLU A 145 -30.92 0.45 50.19
C GLU A 145 -29.87 1.57 50.02
N ALA A 146 -30.39 2.68 49.49
CA ALA A 146 -29.76 3.91 49.04
C ALA A 146 -29.29 4.88 50.15
N VAL A 147 -28.35 5.76 49.81
CA VAL A 147 -28.30 7.16 50.29
C VAL A 147 -27.76 8.07 49.18
N ASN A 148 -28.47 9.18 48.97
CA ASN A 148 -28.22 10.26 48.02
C ASN A 148 -27.04 11.17 48.41
N GLY A 149 -26.40 11.80 47.41
CA GLY A 149 -25.53 12.96 47.56
C GLY A 149 -25.49 13.76 46.26
N ASP A 150 -26.13 14.93 46.27
CA ASP A 150 -26.41 15.83 45.14
C ASP A 150 -25.38 16.97 45.02
N MET A 151 -25.36 17.59 43.82
CA MET A 151 -24.77 18.87 43.37
C MET A 151 -23.24 18.92 43.19
N SER A 152 -22.69 19.24 42.02
CA SER A 152 -23.03 20.46 41.27
C SER A 152 -22.43 20.45 39.85
N LYS A 153 -23.22 20.99 38.91
CA LYS A 153 -22.86 21.26 37.51
C LYS A 153 -21.80 22.36 37.42
N THR A 154 -20.82 22.19 36.55
CA THR A 154 -20.12 23.33 35.91
C THR A 154 -20.15 23.13 34.40
N GLN A 155 -20.90 24.01 33.73
CA GLN A 155 -20.89 24.21 32.29
C GLN A 155 -19.59 24.92 31.88
N ARG A 156 -19.07 24.57 30.70
CA ARG A 156 -18.51 25.55 29.75
C ARG A 156 -18.63 25.00 28.32
N SER A 157 -19.28 25.79 27.47
CA SER A 157 -19.43 25.58 26.03
C SER A 157 -18.27 26.26 25.25
N PRO A 158 -18.22 26.26 23.90
CA PRO A 158 -17.02 25.94 23.13
C PRO A 158 -16.26 27.19 22.66
N SER A 159 -14.95 27.04 22.42
CA SER A 159 -14.16 28.03 21.69
C SER A 159 -13.96 27.59 20.25
N ASP A 160 -14.49 28.44 19.37
CA ASP A 160 -14.28 28.54 17.94
C ASP A 160 -12.79 28.77 17.59
N GLY A 161 -12.34 28.25 16.45
CA GLY A 161 -10.95 28.36 16.02
C GLY A 161 -10.71 27.66 14.69
N GLY A 162 -11.04 28.35 13.60
CA GLY A 162 -10.78 27.92 12.24
C GLY A 162 -9.30 27.76 11.93
N GLY A 163 -9.00 26.78 11.06
CA GLY A 163 -7.70 26.59 10.43
C GLY A 163 -7.90 25.83 9.13
N GLU A 164 -7.81 26.55 8.02
CA GLU A 164 -7.75 26.01 6.66
C GLU A 164 -6.57 25.03 6.53
N GLY A 165 -6.83 23.86 5.95
CA GLY A 165 -5.82 22.82 5.75
C GLY A 165 -6.08 22.05 4.47
N ALA A 166 -5.37 22.47 3.42
CA ALA A 166 -5.28 21.94 2.07
C ALA A 166 -5.74 20.48 1.85
N THR A 167 -6.74 20.31 0.99
CA THR A 167 -7.10 19.03 0.36
C THR A 167 -6.02 18.64 -0.65
N GLY A 168 -5.14 17.71 -0.28
CA GLY A 168 -4.30 16.99 -1.24
C GLY A 168 -5.16 16.04 -2.10
N PRO A 169 -4.73 15.70 -3.33
CA PRO A 169 -5.56 14.94 -4.25
C PRO A 169 -5.70 13.49 -3.76
N GLU A 170 -6.95 13.05 -3.50
CA GLU A 170 -7.29 11.65 -3.32
C GLU A 170 -6.89 10.84 -4.56
N LEU A 171 -5.99 9.87 -4.39
CA LEU A 171 -5.71 8.86 -5.40
C LEU A 171 -6.93 7.93 -5.51
N ARG A 172 -7.80 8.21 -6.49
CA ARG A 172 -8.91 7.33 -6.85
C ARG A 172 -8.36 6.02 -7.43
N VAL A 173 -8.30 4.98 -6.61
CA VAL A 173 -8.02 3.61 -7.07
C VAL A 173 -9.24 3.13 -7.87
N SER A 174 -9.19 3.29 -9.19
CA SER A 174 -10.13 2.64 -10.09
C SER A 174 -9.57 1.26 -10.43
N ALA A 175 -10.25 0.21 -9.97
CA ALA A 175 -9.88 -1.17 -10.21
C ALA A 175 -9.77 -1.47 -11.72
N ILE A 176 -8.55 -1.72 -12.20
CA ILE A 176 -8.31 -2.28 -13.52
C ILE A 176 -8.61 -3.78 -13.43
N LYS A 177 -9.76 -4.20 -13.98
CA LYS A 177 -10.04 -5.62 -14.23
C LYS A 177 -9.13 -6.09 -15.37
N MET A 178 -8.15 -6.93 -15.05
CA MET A 178 -7.44 -7.72 -16.06
C MET A 178 -8.42 -8.74 -16.62
N ALA A 179 -8.72 -8.66 -17.91
CA ALA A 179 -9.55 -9.63 -18.59
C ALA A 179 -8.78 -10.95 -18.76
N ASP A 180 -9.31 -12.01 -18.16
CA ASP A 180 -8.91 -13.38 -18.47
C ASP A 180 -9.45 -13.80 -19.84
N SER A 181 -8.70 -14.71 -20.47
CA SER A 181 -9.04 -15.53 -21.64
C SER A 181 -8.53 -15.03 -23.01
N VAL A 182 -7.45 -15.67 -23.44
CA VAL A 182 -7.01 -15.81 -24.84
C VAL A 182 -7.62 -17.12 -25.35
N PRO A 183 -8.32 -17.16 -26.50
CA PRO A 183 -8.77 -18.42 -27.09
C PRO A 183 -7.64 -19.12 -27.85
N ASP A 184 -7.71 -20.46 -27.87
CA ASP A 184 -6.77 -21.42 -28.49
C ASP A 184 -6.27 -21.06 -29.90
#